data_AF-A0A3E5BEA6-F1
#
_entry.id   AF-A0A3E5BEA6-F1
#
_cell.length_a   1.000
_cell.length_b   1.000
_cell.length_c   1.000
_cell.angle_alpha   90.00
_cell.angle_beta   90.00
_cell.angle_gamma   90.00
#
_symmetry.space_group_name_H-M   'P 1'
#
loop_
_entity.id
_entity.type
_entity.pdbx_description
1 polymer ?
#
loop_
_entity_poly.entity_id
_entity_poly.type
_entity_poly.pdbx_seq_one_letter_code
_entity_poly.pdbx_strand_id
1 'polypeptide(L)'
;MDTASKLNNTPHFLSFSRKLFLSVISLFLVFAGCFLAYQYQREKEYKVDLLDIQLQDYNERLHQELSHTPDSLWSEVLEQYLQKYITQDLRVTIVNVHGDVLFDSYESQKLGNHIGRPEVQKALTEGKGYDVRRTSETTGVPYFYSATLYEDYIIRSALPYDLNLIRHLAADQHYIWFTAIVSLLLIFIFYKFTSKLGTAITQLREFAKRADKNEPVETDMQSAFPHNELGEISQHIIQIYKRLRETKEALYIEREKLITHLQTSHEGLGVFNKDKKEILVNNLFTQYSNLISDSNLQTTEEIFSISEFQKVTDFINKSPKRPGKEEKRMSININKNGRMFIVECIIFQDLSFEISINDVTQEEEQIRLKRQLTQNIAHELKTPVSSIQGYLETIVNNENISREKMQTFLERCYAQSNRLSRLLRDISVLTRMDEAANMIDMEKVDISMLVGSIVNEVSLELEEKHITVVNSLKPKIQIRGNYSLLYSIFRNLMDNAIAYAGMDIHINISCFREDEKFYYFSFADTGVGVSQEHLNRLFERFYRVDKGRSRKLGGTGLGLAIVKNSVIIHGGTISAKNNQGGGLEFVFTLAKEK
;
A
#
# COMPACT_ATOMS: atom_id res chain seq x y z
N MET A 1 -7.11 -43.33 5.98
CA MET A 1 -7.54 -42.99 7.35
C MET A 1 -8.32 -41.69 7.23
N ASP A 2 -9.55 -41.71 6.69
CA ASP A 2 -10.76 -42.30 7.27
C ASP A 2 -11.00 -41.89 8.71
N THR A 3 -11.54 -40.68 8.87
CA THR A 3 -12.29 -40.26 10.05
C THR A 3 -13.47 -39.37 9.64
N ALA A 4 -14.62 -40.03 9.54
CA ALA A 4 -15.94 -39.58 9.97
C ALA A 4 -16.52 -38.29 9.36
N SER A 5 -17.35 -38.50 8.33
CA SER A 5 -18.47 -37.62 7.98
C SER A 5 -19.44 -37.48 9.16
N LYS A 6 -19.29 -36.43 9.97
CA LYS A 6 -20.37 -35.98 10.86
C LYS A 6 -21.38 -35.21 10.02
N LEU A 7 -22.54 -35.84 9.77
CA LEU A 7 -23.76 -35.14 9.37
C LEU A 7 -24.07 -34.07 10.43
N ASN A 8 -23.85 -32.81 10.08
CA ASN A 8 -24.37 -31.67 10.83
C ASN A 8 -25.88 -31.60 10.61
N ASN A 9 -26.66 -32.18 11.53
CA ASN A 9 -28.05 -31.76 11.75
C ASN A 9 -28.02 -30.36 12.37
N THR A 10 -27.94 -29.33 11.54
CA THR A 10 -28.26 -27.97 11.97
C THR A 10 -29.77 -27.89 12.17
N PRO A 11 -30.26 -27.38 13.32
CA PRO A 11 -31.70 -27.17 13.49
C PRO A 11 -32.15 -26.22 12.37
N HIS A 12 -33.29 -26.51 11.75
CA HIS A 12 -33.91 -25.72 10.70
C HIS A 12 -34.19 -24.29 11.22
N PHE A 13 -33.17 -23.43 11.23
CA PHE A 13 -33.33 -22.03 11.49
C PHE A 13 -34.07 -21.44 10.29
N LEU A 14 -35.32 -21.05 10.51
CA LEU A 14 -36.08 -20.24 9.57
C LEU A 14 -35.20 -19.07 9.12
N SER A 15 -35.12 -18.85 7.80
CA SER A 15 -34.39 -17.72 7.23
C SER A 15 -34.89 -16.41 7.85
N PHE A 16 -34.03 -15.39 7.89
CA PHE A 16 -34.41 -14.08 8.42
C PHE A 16 -35.69 -13.54 7.77
N SER A 17 -35.84 -13.71 6.45
CA SER A 17 -37.07 -13.38 5.71
C SER A 17 -38.31 -14.08 6.25
N ARG A 18 -38.22 -15.38 6.56
CA ARG A 18 -39.35 -16.17 7.08
C ARG A 18 -39.71 -15.78 8.51
N LYS A 19 -38.72 -15.50 9.36
CA LYS A 19 -38.97 -15.01 10.73
C LYS A 19 -39.65 -13.64 10.72
N LEU A 20 -39.15 -12.73 9.89
CA LEU A 20 -39.74 -11.40 9.72
C LEU A 20 -41.17 -11.50 9.18
N PHE A 21 -41.39 -12.31 8.15
CA PHE A 21 -42.72 -12.55 7.60
C PHE A 21 -43.70 -13.11 8.64
N LEU A 22 -43.29 -14.14 9.38
CA LEU A 22 -44.12 -14.76 10.43
C LEU A 22 -44.47 -13.76 11.55
N SER A 23 -43.53 -12.91 11.94
CA SER A 23 -43.78 -11.87 12.95
C SER A 23 -44.78 -10.82 12.46
N VAL A 24 -44.59 -10.29 11.25
CA VAL A 24 -45.49 -9.28 10.66
C VAL A 24 -46.87 -9.87 10.42
N ILE A 25 -46.96 -11.10 9.91
CA ILE A 25 -48.25 -11.71 9.61
C ILE A 25 -49.01 -12.13 10.87
N SER A 26 -48.32 -12.58 11.91
CA SER A 26 -48.96 -12.90 13.18
C SER A 26 -49.63 -11.65 13.77
N LEU A 27 -48.94 -10.51 13.75
CA LEU A 27 -49.52 -9.25 14.22
C LEU A 27 -50.73 -8.83 13.38
N PHE A 28 -50.62 -8.95 12.06
CA PHE A 28 -51.71 -8.63 11.14
C PHE A 28 -52.94 -9.54 11.34
N LEU A 29 -52.76 -10.85 11.53
CA LEU A 29 -53.85 -11.79 11.76
C LEU A 29 -54.57 -11.52 13.08
N VAL A 30 -53.84 -11.16 14.13
CA VAL A 30 -54.44 -10.73 15.41
C VAL A 30 -55.28 -9.47 15.20
N PHE A 31 -54.74 -8.46 14.50
CA PHE A 31 -55.49 -7.25 14.19
C PHE A 31 -56.73 -7.52 13.34
N ALA A 32 -56.62 -8.33 12.29
CA ALA A 32 -57.74 -8.70 11.43
C ALA A 32 -58.83 -9.46 12.21
N GLY A 33 -58.45 -10.36 13.11
CA GLY A 33 -59.37 -11.07 14.00
C GLY A 33 -60.12 -10.13 14.95
N CYS A 34 -59.41 -9.20 15.60
CA CYS A 34 -60.02 -8.19 16.46
C CYS A 34 -60.98 -7.28 15.66
N PHE A 35 -60.58 -6.86 14.46
CA PHE A 35 -61.40 -6.03 13.59
C PHE A 35 -62.68 -6.75 13.15
N LEU A 36 -62.59 -8.03 12.79
CA LEU A 36 -63.75 -8.87 12.45
C LEU A 36 -64.72 -9.00 13.62
N ALA A 37 -64.20 -9.24 14.83
CA ALA A 37 -65.02 -9.34 16.04
C ALA A 37 -65.73 -8.01 16.35
N TYR A 38 -65.01 -6.89 16.25
CA TYR A 38 -65.58 -5.55 16.42
C TYR A 38 -66.67 -5.26 15.39
N GLN A 39 -66.42 -5.54 14.11
CA GLN A 39 -67.41 -5.35 13.05
C GLN A 39 -68.65 -6.22 13.24
N TYR A 40 -68.48 -7.49 13.62
CA TYR A 40 -69.60 -8.38 13.91
C TYR A 40 -70.50 -7.81 15.01
N GLN A 41 -69.89 -7.33 16.11
CA GLN A 41 -70.63 -6.75 17.22
C GLN A 41 -71.36 -5.47 16.79
N ARG A 42 -70.69 -4.58 16.07
CA ARG A 42 -71.25 -3.31 15.58
C ARG A 42 -72.42 -3.52 14.61
N GLU A 43 -72.30 -4.48 13.69
CA GLU A 43 -73.35 -4.80 12.72
C GLU A 43 -74.61 -5.34 13.42
N LYS A 44 -74.41 -6.18 14.45
CA LYS A 44 -75.52 -6.71 15.25
C LYS A 44 -76.23 -5.59 16.03
N GLU A 45 -75.48 -4.68 16.65
CA GLU A 45 -76.04 -3.51 17.35
C GLU A 45 -76.81 -2.62 16.37
N TYR A 46 -76.24 -2.31 15.21
CA TYR A 46 -76.90 -1.51 14.18
C TYR A 46 -78.24 -2.10 13.74
N LYS A 47 -78.33 -3.42 13.55
CA LYS A 47 -79.59 -4.10 13.18
C LYS A 47 -80.63 -4.07 14.29
N VAL A 48 -80.20 -4.16 15.55
CA VAL A 48 -81.08 -4.02 16.72
C VAL A 48 -81.66 -2.60 16.77
N ASP A 49 -80.82 -1.57 16.61
CA ASP A 49 -81.24 -0.18 16.61
C ASP A 49 -82.16 0.13 15.42
N LEU A 50 -81.88 -0.44 14.24
CA LEU A 50 -82.74 -0.28 13.05
C LEU A 50 -84.14 -0.85 13.30
N LEU A 51 -84.24 -2.01 13.94
CA LEU A 51 -85.52 -2.61 14.30
C LEU A 51 -86.25 -1.79 15.36
N ASP A 52 -85.55 -1.28 16.37
CA ASP A 52 -86.14 -0.39 17.38
C ASP A 52 -86.72 0.87 16.72
N ILE A 53 -85.98 1.53 15.81
CA ILE A 53 -86.48 2.69 15.06
C ILE A 53 -87.75 2.34 14.26
N GLN A 54 -87.80 1.17 13.63
CA GLN A 54 -88.99 0.71 12.90
C GLN A 54 -90.19 0.54 13.83
N LEU A 55 -89.99 -0.07 15.01
CA LEU A 55 -91.05 -0.24 16.00
C LEU A 55 -91.49 1.10 16.63
N GLN A 56 -90.58 2.04 16.79
CA GLN A 56 -90.91 3.40 17.21
C GLN A 56 -91.73 4.15 16.15
N ASP A 57 -91.45 3.96 14.85
CA ASP A 57 -92.28 4.54 13.77
C ASP A 57 -93.71 3.97 13.83
N TYR A 58 -93.87 2.68 14.15
CA TYR A 58 -95.19 2.10 14.41
C TYR A 58 -95.87 2.73 15.63
N ASN A 59 -95.15 2.91 16.74
CA ASN A 59 -95.67 3.59 17.93
C ASN A 59 -96.13 5.01 17.59
N GLU A 60 -95.34 5.76 16.80
CA GLU A 60 -95.64 7.14 16.42
C GLU A 60 -96.90 7.26 15.57
N ARG A 61 -97.04 6.39 14.55
CA ARG A 61 -98.27 6.35 13.74
C ARG A 61 -99.49 6.01 14.57
N LEU A 62 -99.34 5.07 15.52
CA LEU A 62 -100.43 4.71 16.42
C LEU A 62 -100.81 5.87 17.33
N HIS A 63 -99.83 6.61 17.86
CA HIS A 63 -100.08 7.81 18.66
C HIS A 63 -100.83 8.89 17.87
N GLN A 64 -100.49 9.10 16.59
CA GLN A 64 -101.19 10.06 15.74
C GLN A 64 -102.67 9.71 15.56
N GLU A 65 -103.02 8.44 15.41
CA GLU A 65 -104.43 8.00 15.33
C GLU A 65 -105.14 8.14 16.68
N LEU A 66 -104.46 7.81 17.79
CA LEU A 66 -105.01 7.89 19.14
C LEU A 66 -105.24 9.33 19.62
N SER A 67 -104.34 10.26 19.30
CA SER A 67 -104.45 11.68 19.70
C SER A 67 -105.69 12.39 19.13
N HIS A 68 -106.27 11.86 18.05
CA HIS A 68 -107.51 12.38 17.44
C HIS A 68 -108.77 11.64 17.92
N THR A 69 -108.64 10.69 18.85
CA THR A 69 -109.72 9.80 19.31
C THR A 69 -109.92 9.92 20.83
N PRO A 70 -111.16 10.11 21.34
CA PRO A 70 -111.43 10.10 22.78
C PRO A 70 -111.09 8.75 23.43
N ASP A 71 -110.54 8.79 24.66
CA ASP A 71 -110.09 7.61 25.43
C ASP A 71 -111.10 6.46 25.50
N SER A 72 -112.40 6.77 25.55
CA SER A 72 -113.48 5.77 25.61
C SER A 72 -113.62 4.92 24.34
N LEU A 73 -113.04 5.35 23.21
CA LEU A 73 -113.09 4.67 21.91
C LEU A 73 -111.74 4.05 21.52
N TRP A 74 -110.71 4.15 22.38
CA TRP A 74 -109.38 3.63 22.08
C TRP A 74 -109.40 2.14 21.76
N SER A 75 -110.13 1.31 22.51
CA SER A 75 -110.20 -0.13 22.26
C SER A 75 -110.74 -0.46 20.86
N GLU A 76 -111.81 0.21 20.41
CA GLU A 76 -112.45 -0.03 19.12
C GLU A 76 -111.58 0.46 17.95
N VAL A 77 -110.96 1.64 18.09
CA VAL A 77 -110.04 2.20 17.08
C VAL A 77 -108.75 1.40 16.98
N LEU A 78 -108.21 0.92 18.10
CA LEU A 78 -107.00 0.09 18.14
C LEU A 78 -107.24 -1.26 17.50
N GLU A 79 -108.35 -1.93 17.79
CA GLU A 79 -108.73 -3.20 17.13
C GLU A 79 -108.86 -3.03 15.62
N GLN A 80 -109.49 -1.94 15.17
CA GLN A 80 -109.64 -1.65 13.73
C GLN A 80 -108.30 -1.32 13.07
N TYR A 81 -107.43 -0.54 13.73
CA TYR A 81 -106.09 -0.20 13.24
C TYR A 81 -105.19 -1.45 13.15
N LEU A 82 -105.23 -2.31 14.17
CA LEU A 82 -104.51 -3.58 14.22
C LEU A 82 -104.94 -4.52 13.08
N GLN A 83 -106.24 -4.63 12.79
CA GLN A 83 -106.74 -5.45 11.68
C GLN A 83 -106.36 -4.90 10.29
N LYS A 84 -106.22 -3.58 10.15
CA LYS A 84 -106.04 -2.92 8.85
C LYS A 84 -104.58 -2.76 8.43
N TYR A 85 -103.68 -2.48 9.38
CA TYR A 85 -102.31 -2.03 9.05
C TYR A 85 -101.19 -2.86 9.67
N ILE A 86 -101.50 -3.74 10.62
CA ILE A 86 -100.49 -4.47 11.38
C ILE A 86 -100.44 -5.94 10.95
N THR A 87 -99.22 -6.46 10.74
CA THR A 87 -98.98 -7.88 10.46
C THR A 87 -99.31 -8.75 11.68
N GLN A 88 -99.74 -9.99 11.46
CA GLN A 88 -100.26 -10.89 12.51
C GLN A 88 -99.33 -11.16 13.72
N ASP A 89 -98.07 -10.72 13.67
CA ASP A 89 -97.06 -11.01 14.70
C ASP A 89 -96.69 -9.79 15.58
N LEU A 90 -97.16 -8.58 15.28
CA LEU A 90 -96.84 -7.39 16.09
C LEU A 90 -97.84 -7.25 17.25
N ARG A 91 -97.33 -7.31 18.48
CA ARG A 91 -98.10 -7.05 19.71
C ARG A 91 -97.95 -5.60 20.12
N VAL A 92 -99.06 -4.95 20.44
CA VAL A 92 -99.11 -3.56 20.90
C VAL A 92 -99.67 -3.52 22.31
N THR A 93 -99.01 -2.78 23.19
CA THR A 93 -99.47 -2.52 24.56
C THR A 93 -99.44 -1.02 24.84
N ILE A 94 -100.52 -0.48 25.40
CA ILE A 94 -100.55 0.89 25.91
C ILE A 94 -100.52 0.84 27.43
N VAL A 95 -99.63 1.63 28.03
CA VAL A 95 -99.38 1.65 29.46
C VAL A 95 -99.44 3.10 29.94
N ASN A 96 -100.10 3.40 31.06
CA ASN A 96 -100.05 4.75 31.64
C ASN A 96 -98.66 5.04 32.25
N VAL A 97 -98.39 6.30 32.62
CA VAL A 97 -97.12 6.70 33.28
C VAL A 97 -96.88 6.02 34.64
N HIS A 98 -97.91 5.42 35.26
CA HIS A 98 -97.80 4.66 36.51
C HIS A 98 -97.52 3.16 36.28
N GLY A 99 -97.47 2.71 35.03
CA GLY A 99 -97.18 1.34 34.64
C GLY A 99 -98.41 0.44 34.48
N ASP A 100 -99.63 0.94 34.66
CA ASP A 100 -100.84 0.14 34.48
C ASP A 100 -101.17 0.00 32.99
N VAL A 101 -101.57 -1.22 32.59
CA VAL A 101 -101.85 -1.53 31.18
C VAL A 101 -103.26 -1.08 30.84
N LEU A 102 -103.37 -0.10 29.94
CA LEU A 102 -104.62 0.43 29.43
C LEU A 102 -105.18 -0.43 28.27
N PHE A 103 -104.27 -0.98 27.46
CA PHE A 103 -104.62 -1.83 26.33
C PHE A 103 -103.49 -2.83 26.05
N ASP A 104 -103.84 -4.05 25.65
CA ASP A 104 -102.91 -5.04 25.13
C ASP A 104 -103.59 -5.78 23.98
N SER A 105 -102.94 -5.85 22.82
CA SER A 105 -103.46 -6.53 21.65
C SER A 105 -103.46 -8.05 21.79
N TYR A 106 -102.84 -8.59 22.84
CA TYR A 106 -102.84 -10.01 23.17
C TYR A 106 -103.80 -10.28 24.33
N GLU A 107 -104.93 -10.93 24.05
CA GLU A 107 -106.01 -11.15 25.01
C GLU A 107 -105.53 -11.96 26.24
N SER A 108 -105.54 -11.32 27.42
CA SER A 108 -105.43 -12.00 28.71
C SER A 108 -106.07 -11.19 29.83
N GLN A 109 -106.89 -11.85 30.66
CA GLN A 109 -107.68 -11.24 31.74
C GLN A 109 -106.84 -10.81 32.98
N LYS A 110 -105.51 -10.95 32.96
CA LYS A 110 -104.63 -10.43 34.02
C LYS A 110 -103.38 -9.78 33.45
N LEU A 111 -103.44 -8.46 33.26
CA LEU A 111 -102.31 -7.61 32.91
C LEU A 111 -101.77 -6.99 34.20
N GLY A 112 -100.52 -7.30 34.54
CA GLY A 112 -99.84 -6.72 35.71
C GLY A 112 -99.23 -5.35 35.40
N ASN A 113 -98.70 -4.67 36.41
CA ASN A 113 -98.05 -3.37 36.24
C ASN A 113 -96.66 -3.53 35.56
N HIS A 114 -96.40 -2.72 34.53
CA HIS A 114 -95.22 -2.76 33.67
C HIS A 114 -94.12 -1.76 34.06
N ILE A 115 -94.25 -1.00 35.16
CA ILE A 115 -93.28 0.06 35.55
C ILE A 115 -91.86 -0.48 35.78
N GLY A 116 -91.72 -1.74 36.20
CA GLY A 116 -90.42 -2.39 36.45
C GLY A 116 -89.74 -2.97 35.22
N ARG A 117 -90.31 -2.80 34.02
CA ARG A 117 -89.76 -3.39 32.79
C ARG A 117 -88.65 -2.50 32.20
N PRO A 118 -87.49 -3.06 31.80
CA PRO A 118 -86.34 -2.26 31.35
C PRO A 118 -86.67 -1.31 30.19
N GLU A 119 -87.49 -1.74 29.23
CA GLU A 119 -87.90 -0.90 28.09
C GLU A 119 -88.79 0.27 28.54
N VAL A 120 -89.66 0.05 29.53
CA VAL A 120 -90.58 1.07 30.09
C VAL A 120 -89.82 2.06 30.95
N GLN A 121 -88.89 1.58 31.79
CA GLN A 121 -88.04 2.44 32.60
C GLN A 121 -87.17 3.37 31.73
N LYS A 122 -86.55 2.83 30.67
CA LYS A 122 -85.79 3.63 29.72
C LYS A 122 -86.66 4.65 29.00
N ALA A 123 -87.86 4.26 28.56
CA ALA A 123 -88.80 5.19 27.94
C ALA A 123 -89.21 6.34 28.87
N LEU A 124 -89.41 6.07 30.16
CA LEU A 124 -89.71 7.10 31.17
C LEU A 124 -88.57 8.08 31.41
N THR A 125 -87.31 7.63 31.28
CA THR A 125 -86.13 8.48 31.54
C THR A 125 -85.61 9.20 30.29
N GLU A 126 -85.63 8.53 29.14
CA GLU A 126 -84.99 8.97 27.89
C GLU A 126 -86.02 9.31 26.79
N GLY A 127 -87.32 9.13 27.07
CA GLY A 127 -88.42 9.28 26.11
C GLY A 127 -88.66 8.04 25.25
N LYS A 128 -87.66 7.17 25.10
CA LYS A 128 -87.71 5.93 24.30
C LYS A 128 -86.90 4.82 24.98
N GLY A 129 -87.22 3.55 24.71
CA GLY A 129 -86.48 2.43 25.27
C GLY A 129 -86.81 1.09 24.64
N TYR A 130 -85.85 0.16 24.62
CA TYR A 130 -86.05 -1.18 24.09
C TYR A 130 -85.41 -2.29 24.95
N ASP A 131 -85.90 -3.50 24.76
CA ASP A 131 -85.32 -4.75 25.26
C ASP A 131 -85.38 -5.83 24.17
N VAL A 132 -84.23 -6.44 23.87
CA VAL A 132 -84.07 -7.31 22.70
C VAL A 132 -84.65 -8.72 22.92
N ARG A 133 -84.70 -9.20 24.17
CA ARG A 133 -85.02 -10.61 24.45
C ARG A 133 -85.63 -10.78 25.83
N ARG A 134 -86.77 -10.14 26.07
CA ARG A 134 -87.55 -10.31 27.30
C ARG A 134 -88.62 -11.38 27.11
N THR A 135 -88.65 -12.37 27.99
CA THR A 135 -89.76 -13.34 28.04
C THR A 135 -91.03 -12.68 28.54
N SER A 136 -92.11 -12.74 27.76
CA SER A 136 -93.41 -12.27 28.19
C SER A 136 -93.95 -13.15 29.32
N GLU A 137 -94.36 -12.56 30.44
CA GLU A 137 -95.02 -13.32 31.52
C GLU A 137 -96.40 -13.84 31.08
N THR A 138 -97.01 -13.20 30.07
CA THR A 138 -98.33 -13.56 29.53
C THR A 138 -98.26 -14.76 28.57
N THR A 139 -97.26 -14.80 27.69
CA THR A 139 -97.19 -15.81 26.61
C THR A 139 -96.09 -16.86 26.82
N GLY A 140 -95.13 -16.62 27.72
CA GLY A 140 -93.99 -17.50 27.96
C GLY A 140 -92.92 -17.49 26.85
N VAL A 141 -93.07 -16.65 25.82
CA VAL A 141 -92.16 -16.54 24.67
C VAL A 141 -91.31 -15.27 24.78
N PRO A 142 -90.04 -15.28 24.35
CA PRO A 142 -89.22 -14.06 24.26
C PRO A 142 -89.70 -13.12 23.15
N TYR A 143 -89.68 -11.82 23.41
CA TYR A 143 -90.00 -10.75 22.46
C TYR A 143 -88.88 -9.71 22.42
N PHE A 144 -88.78 -9.04 21.27
CA PHE A 144 -88.16 -7.74 21.14
C PHE A 144 -89.22 -6.68 21.47
N TYR A 145 -88.99 -5.84 22.48
CA TYR A 145 -89.89 -4.75 22.85
C TYR A 145 -89.28 -3.40 22.54
N SER A 146 -90.09 -2.48 22.01
CA SER A 146 -89.76 -1.06 21.84
C SER A 146 -90.89 -0.22 22.44
N ALA A 147 -90.52 0.72 23.31
CA ALA A 147 -91.42 1.58 24.06
C ALA A 147 -91.12 3.05 23.77
N THR A 148 -92.16 3.83 23.49
CA THR A 148 -92.09 5.28 23.28
C THR A 148 -93.02 5.97 24.26
N LEU A 149 -92.49 6.95 25.01
CA LEU A 149 -93.26 7.78 25.93
C LEU A 149 -93.91 8.95 25.18
N TYR A 150 -95.20 9.11 25.40
CA TYR A 150 -96.00 10.27 25.01
C TYR A 150 -96.50 10.98 26.28
N GLU A 151 -97.22 12.09 26.14
CA GLU A 151 -97.58 12.99 27.25
C GLU A 151 -98.09 12.26 28.50
N ASP A 152 -99.11 11.40 28.36
CA ASP A 152 -99.76 10.72 29.50
C ASP A 152 -99.67 9.18 29.47
N TYR A 153 -99.08 8.61 28.41
CA TYR A 153 -99.00 7.15 28.24
C TYR A 153 -97.80 6.72 27.38
N ILE A 154 -97.46 5.44 27.48
CA ILE A 154 -96.38 4.77 26.75
C ILE A 154 -97.02 3.79 25.77
N ILE A 155 -96.66 3.91 24.49
CA ILE A 155 -96.98 2.87 23.50
C ILE A 155 -95.79 1.94 23.40
N ARG A 156 -96.07 0.63 23.51
CA ARG A 156 -95.08 -0.42 23.35
C ARG A 156 -95.46 -1.33 22.20
N SER A 157 -94.55 -1.48 21.25
CA SER A 157 -94.63 -2.46 20.18
C SER A 157 -93.68 -3.62 20.45
N ALA A 158 -94.10 -4.84 20.15
CA ALA A 158 -93.33 -6.04 20.43
C ALA A 158 -93.44 -7.08 19.31
N LEU A 159 -92.31 -7.67 18.93
CA LEU A 159 -92.24 -8.77 17.97
C LEU A 159 -91.72 -10.05 18.63
N PRO A 160 -92.30 -11.23 18.37
CA PRO A 160 -91.79 -12.50 18.85
C PRO A 160 -90.33 -12.67 18.44
N TYR A 161 -89.47 -13.03 19.40
CA TYR A 161 -88.06 -13.33 19.16
C TYR A 161 -87.92 -14.76 18.61
N ASP A 162 -88.48 -14.97 17.42
CA ASP A 162 -88.53 -16.26 16.73
C ASP A 162 -87.26 -16.51 15.87
N LEU A 163 -87.20 -17.68 15.22
CA LEU A 163 -86.06 -18.04 14.36
C LEU A 163 -85.88 -17.08 13.18
N ASN A 164 -86.95 -16.44 12.71
CA ASN A 164 -86.90 -15.48 11.60
C ASN A 164 -86.28 -14.16 12.07
N LEU A 165 -86.73 -13.62 13.20
CA LEU A 165 -86.20 -12.40 13.79
C LEU A 165 -84.72 -12.58 14.18
N ILE A 166 -84.36 -13.74 14.72
CA ILE A 166 -82.96 -14.09 15.02
C ILE A 166 -82.09 -14.04 13.76
N ARG A 167 -82.57 -14.57 12.63
CA ARG A 167 -81.85 -14.51 11.35
C ARG A 167 -81.78 -13.10 10.78
N HIS A 168 -82.85 -12.31 10.92
CA HIS A 168 -82.88 -10.92 10.47
C HIS A 168 -81.90 -10.03 11.28
N LEU A 169 -81.81 -10.27 12.60
CA LEU A 169 -80.89 -9.58 13.50
C LEU A 169 -79.45 -10.13 13.48
N ALA A 170 -79.19 -11.24 12.78
CA ALA A 170 -77.85 -11.76 12.61
C ALA A 170 -77.01 -10.81 11.72
N ALA A 171 -75.74 -10.62 12.05
CA ALA A 171 -74.84 -9.81 11.23
C ALA A 171 -74.74 -10.38 9.80
N ASP A 172 -74.69 -9.51 8.79
CA ASP A 172 -74.52 -9.93 7.40
C ASP A 172 -73.15 -10.61 7.21
N GLN A 173 -73.07 -11.73 6.49
CA GLN A 173 -71.81 -12.44 6.28
C GLN A 173 -70.95 -11.85 5.14
N HIS A 174 -71.47 -10.92 4.33
CA HIS A 174 -70.72 -10.35 3.20
C HIS A 174 -69.42 -9.63 3.62
N TYR A 175 -69.41 -8.96 4.79
CA TYR A 175 -68.20 -8.28 5.27
C TYR A 175 -67.08 -9.28 5.59
N ILE A 176 -67.40 -10.52 5.98
CA ILE A 176 -66.42 -11.58 6.27
C ILE A 176 -65.64 -11.93 5.01
N TRP A 177 -66.35 -12.12 3.89
CA TRP A 177 -65.73 -12.41 2.59
C TRP A 177 -64.89 -11.23 2.10
N PHE A 178 -65.39 -10.00 2.25
CA PHE A 178 -64.62 -8.80 1.93
C PHE A 178 -63.31 -8.73 2.74
N THR A 179 -63.38 -8.90 4.06
CA THR A 179 -62.19 -8.90 4.92
C THR A 179 -61.23 -10.03 4.60
N ALA A 180 -61.73 -11.23 4.25
CA ALA A 180 -60.90 -12.36 3.85
C ALA A 180 -60.11 -12.07 2.57
N ILE A 181 -60.76 -11.50 1.55
CA ILE A 181 -60.11 -11.13 0.28
C ILE A 181 -59.02 -10.08 0.50
N VAL A 182 -59.33 -9.01 1.24
CA VAL A 182 -58.35 -7.96 1.57
C VAL A 182 -57.18 -8.52 2.37
N SER A 183 -57.46 -9.40 3.33
CA SER A 183 -56.41 -10.05 4.14
C SER A 183 -55.49 -10.92 3.28
N LEU A 184 -56.01 -11.67 2.33
CA LEU A 184 -55.21 -12.50 1.42
C LEU A 184 -54.31 -11.64 0.52
N LEU A 185 -54.85 -10.55 -0.02
CA LEU A 185 -54.07 -9.58 -0.79
C LEU A 185 -52.93 -8.98 0.03
N LEU A 186 -53.21 -8.56 1.27
CA LEU A 186 -52.18 -8.03 2.17
C LEU A 186 -51.13 -9.08 2.57
N ILE A 187 -51.53 -10.32 2.83
CA ILE A 187 -50.62 -11.46 3.05
C ILE A 187 -49.65 -11.58 1.86
N PHE A 188 -50.16 -11.53 0.63
CA PHE A 188 -49.34 -11.64 -0.57
C PHE A 188 -48.36 -10.47 -0.73
N ILE A 189 -48.82 -9.23 -0.48
CA ILE A 189 -47.96 -8.04 -0.50
C ILE A 189 -46.87 -8.16 0.56
N PHE A 190 -47.21 -8.49 1.81
CA PHE A 190 -46.24 -8.68 2.88
C PHE A 190 -45.25 -9.79 2.58
N TYR A 191 -45.69 -10.88 1.97
CA TYR A 191 -44.79 -11.96 1.52
C TYR A 191 -43.77 -11.46 0.50
N LYS A 192 -44.22 -10.75 -0.56
CA LYS A 192 -43.33 -10.19 -1.58
C LYS A 192 -42.34 -9.20 -0.98
N PHE A 193 -42.81 -8.30 -0.11
CA PHE A 193 -41.98 -7.31 0.55
C PHE A 193 -40.90 -7.94 1.46
N THR A 194 -41.32 -8.82 2.37
CA THR A 194 -40.42 -9.50 3.32
C THR A 194 -39.43 -10.44 2.62
N SER A 195 -39.84 -11.09 1.53
CA SER A 195 -38.94 -11.89 0.70
C SER A 195 -37.87 -11.03 0.04
N LYS A 196 -38.25 -9.89 -0.58
CA LYS A 196 -37.29 -8.99 -1.25
C LYS A 196 -36.28 -8.42 -0.25
N LEU A 197 -36.75 -7.97 0.92
CA LEU A 197 -35.91 -7.43 1.99
C LEU A 197 -34.94 -8.48 2.54
N GLY A 198 -35.41 -9.70 2.79
CA GLY A 198 -34.56 -10.74 3.36
C GLY A 198 -33.50 -11.28 2.40
N THR A 199 -33.74 -11.28 1.08
CA THR A 199 -32.71 -11.62 0.09
C THR A 199 -31.56 -10.61 0.13
N ALA A 200 -31.86 -9.31 0.14
CA ALA A 200 -30.85 -8.25 0.21
C ALA A 200 -29.99 -8.33 1.48
N ILE A 201 -30.62 -8.56 2.65
CA ILE A 201 -29.91 -8.74 3.92
C ILE A 201 -29.04 -10.00 3.90
N THR A 202 -29.52 -11.09 3.27
CA THR A 202 -28.74 -12.33 3.16
C THR A 202 -27.49 -12.15 2.31
N GLN A 203 -27.62 -11.45 1.17
CA GLN A 203 -26.49 -11.12 0.31
C GLN A 203 -25.47 -10.21 1.02
N LEU A 204 -25.93 -9.19 1.73
CA LEU A 204 -25.05 -8.31 2.51
C LEU A 204 -24.31 -9.08 3.61
N ARG A 205 -24.99 -10.01 4.30
CA ARG A 205 -24.38 -10.91 5.28
C ARG A 205 -23.32 -11.81 4.66
N GLU A 206 -23.59 -12.36 3.48
CA GLU A 206 -22.61 -13.18 2.76
C GLU A 206 -21.40 -12.37 2.31
N PHE A 207 -21.63 -11.17 1.77
CA PHE A 207 -20.57 -10.21 1.46
C PHE A 207 -19.70 -9.94 2.69
N ALA A 208 -20.31 -9.59 3.83
CA ALA A 208 -19.58 -9.32 5.07
C ALA A 208 -18.75 -10.53 5.54
N LYS A 209 -19.30 -11.75 5.44
CA LYS A 209 -18.60 -12.99 5.79
C LYS A 209 -17.42 -13.28 4.87
N ARG A 210 -17.54 -13.01 3.56
CA ARG A 210 -16.44 -13.17 2.59
C ARG A 210 -15.38 -12.09 2.76
N ALA A 211 -15.80 -10.85 3.00
CA ALA A 211 -14.93 -9.71 3.25
C ALA A 211 -14.03 -9.93 4.48
N ASP A 212 -14.59 -10.48 5.57
CA ASP A 212 -13.85 -10.85 6.79
C ASP A 212 -12.75 -11.90 6.53
N LYS A 213 -12.98 -12.80 5.56
CA LYS A 213 -12.02 -13.82 5.13
C LYS A 213 -11.00 -13.34 4.09
N ASN A 214 -11.03 -12.07 3.68
CA ASN A 214 -10.25 -11.52 2.56
C ASN A 214 -10.46 -12.28 1.22
N GLU A 215 -11.62 -12.90 1.01
CA GLU A 215 -11.93 -13.56 -0.26
C GLU A 215 -12.17 -12.50 -1.37
N PRO A 216 -11.80 -12.78 -2.64
CA PRO A 216 -12.13 -11.89 -3.75
C PRO A 216 -13.66 -11.77 -3.87
N VAL A 217 -14.15 -10.54 -3.71
CA VAL A 217 -15.56 -10.21 -3.94
C VAL A 217 -15.69 -9.87 -5.42
N GLU A 218 -16.26 -10.80 -6.19
CA GLU A 218 -16.55 -10.58 -7.61
C GLU A 218 -17.54 -9.42 -7.80
N THR A 219 -17.28 -8.62 -8.83
CA THR A 219 -18.05 -7.43 -9.21
C THR A 219 -19.51 -7.75 -9.58
N ASP A 220 -19.83 -9.02 -9.88
CA ASP A 220 -21.17 -9.49 -10.24
C ASP A 220 -22.19 -9.46 -9.09
N MET A 221 -21.76 -9.22 -7.85
CA MET A 221 -22.69 -8.97 -6.75
C MET A 221 -23.40 -7.60 -6.85
N GLN A 222 -22.96 -6.68 -7.70
CA GLN A 222 -23.60 -5.37 -7.84
C GLN A 222 -25.02 -5.46 -8.42
N SER A 223 -25.29 -6.41 -9.32
CA SER A 223 -26.62 -6.67 -9.89
C SER A 223 -27.56 -7.44 -8.96
N ALA A 224 -27.04 -7.96 -7.84
CA ALA A 224 -27.80 -8.80 -6.93
C ALA A 224 -28.68 -7.98 -5.96
N PHE A 225 -28.35 -6.70 -5.76
CA PHE A 225 -29.03 -5.83 -4.79
C PHE A 225 -30.22 -5.08 -5.42
N PRO A 226 -31.33 -4.94 -4.67
CA PRO A 226 -32.51 -4.21 -5.14
C PRO A 226 -32.23 -2.72 -5.38
N HIS A 227 -32.90 -2.10 -6.35
CA HIS A 227 -32.81 -0.65 -6.62
C HIS A 227 -33.67 0.15 -5.63
N ASN A 228 -33.25 0.17 -4.37
CA ASN A 228 -33.85 0.94 -3.28
C ASN A 228 -32.75 1.39 -2.30
N GLU A 229 -33.13 2.09 -1.24
CA GLU A 229 -32.19 2.67 -0.25
C GLU A 229 -31.25 1.61 0.34
N LEU A 230 -31.74 0.38 0.53
CA LEU A 230 -30.93 -0.73 1.03
C LEU A 230 -29.88 -1.20 -0.01
N GLY A 231 -30.21 -1.17 -1.29
CA GLY A 231 -29.26 -1.45 -2.36
C GLY A 231 -28.20 -0.38 -2.49
N GLU A 232 -28.55 0.90 -2.40
CA GLU A 232 -27.59 2.02 -2.39
C GLU A 232 -26.59 1.89 -1.23
N ILE A 233 -27.09 1.62 -0.01
CA ILE A 233 -26.23 1.36 1.16
C ILE A 233 -25.30 0.17 0.90
N SER A 234 -25.82 -0.92 0.33
CA SER A 234 -25.02 -2.11 0.03
C SER A 234 -23.93 -1.81 -1.00
N GLN A 235 -24.22 -1.03 -2.04
CA GLN A 235 -23.24 -0.58 -3.03
C GLN A 235 -22.16 0.31 -2.41
N HIS A 236 -22.53 1.26 -1.54
CA HIS A 236 -21.56 2.09 -0.82
C HIS A 236 -20.63 1.25 0.07
N ILE A 237 -21.17 0.26 0.80
CA ILE A 237 -20.36 -0.65 1.62
C ILE A 237 -19.37 -1.44 0.76
N ILE A 238 -19.80 -1.95 -0.40
CA ILE A 238 -18.92 -2.65 -1.35
C ILE A 238 -17.82 -1.71 -1.86
N GLN A 239 -18.17 -0.47 -2.20
CA GLN A 239 -17.20 0.51 -2.70
C GLN A 239 -16.16 0.89 -1.64
N ILE A 240 -16.57 1.05 -0.37
CA ILE A 240 -15.67 1.28 0.75
C ILE A 240 -14.69 0.10 0.91
N TYR A 241 -15.20 -1.13 0.88
CA TYR A 241 -14.36 -2.32 0.98
C TYR A 241 -13.35 -2.42 -0.18
N LYS A 242 -13.80 -2.16 -1.41
CA LYS A 242 -12.91 -2.14 -2.59
C LYS A 242 -11.79 -1.12 -2.42
N ARG A 243 -12.12 0.12 -2.05
CA ARG A 243 -11.14 1.19 -1.80
C ARG A 243 -10.18 0.82 -0.67
N LEU A 244 -10.68 0.22 0.41
CA LEU A 244 -9.86 -0.24 1.53
C LEU A 244 -8.84 -1.30 1.07
N ARG A 245 -9.27 -2.27 0.26
CA ARG A 245 -8.40 -3.31 -0.28
C ARG A 245 -7.35 -2.75 -1.23
N GLU A 246 -7.75 -1.90 -2.18
CA GLU A 246 -6.82 -1.22 -3.10
C GLU A 246 -5.78 -0.41 -2.32
N THR A 247 -6.20 0.32 -1.27
CA THR A 247 -5.30 1.08 -0.39
C THR A 247 -4.33 0.17 0.36
N LYS A 248 -4.82 -0.96 0.89
CA LYS A 248 -4.00 -1.96 1.59
C LYS A 248 -2.97 -2.61 0.66
N GLU A 249 -3.38 -2.99 -0.55
CA GLU A 249 -2.47 -3.56 -1.56
C GLU A 249 -1.43 -2.54 -2.01
N ALA A 250 -1.82 -1.28 -2.25
CA ALA A 250 -0.89 -0.20 -2.57
C ALA A 250 0.12 0.04 -1.44
N LEU A 251 -0.33 0.07 -0.18
CA LEU A 251 0.55 0.19 1.00
C LEU A 251 1.52 -1.00 1.12
N TYR A 252 1.04 -2.21 0.83
CA TYR A 252 1.89 -3.41 0.83
C TYR A 252 2.98 -3.31 -0.23
N ILE A 253 2.63 -2.92 -1.47
CA ILE A 253 3.60 -2.71 -2.56
C ILE A 253 4.62 -1.63 -2.20
N GLU A 254 4.16 -0.49 -1.63
CA GLU A 254 5.05 0.59 -1.24
C GLU A 254 6.02 0.16 -0.13
N ARG A 255 5.55 -0.63 0.84
CA ARG A 255 6.38 -1.23 1.88
C ARG A 255 7.44 -2.18 1.30
N GLU A 256 7.05 -3.07 0.38
CA GLU A 256 8.00 -3.99 -0.27
C GLU A 256 9.05 -3.26 -1.10
N LYS A 257 8.68 -2.16 -1.79
CA LYS A 257 9.66 -1.30 -2.47
C LYS A 257 10.69 -0.72 -1.51
N LEU A 258 10.25 -0.19 -0.35
CA LEU A 258 11.16 0.35 0.66
C LEU A 258 12.13 -0.72 1.20
N ILE A 259 11.63 -1.93 1.47
CA ILE A 259 12.47 -3.06 1.89
C ILE A 259 13.47 -3.43 0.80
N THR A 260 13.03 -3.48 -0.46
CA THR A 260 13.90 -3.78 -1.61
C THR A 260 15.00 -2.73 -1.75
N HIS A 261 14.65 -1.44 -1.67
CA HIS A 261 15.62 -0.34 -1.71
C HIS A 261 16.68 -0.49 -0.61
N LEU A 262 16.26 -0.80 0.62
CA LEU A 262 17.18 -1.06 1.73
C LEU A 262 18.07 -2.28 1.49
N GLN A 263 17.55 -3.35 0.89
CA GLN A 263 18.33 -4.54 0.54
C GLN A 263 19.34 -4.28 -0.59
N THR A 264 19.02 -3.39 -1.54
CA THR A 264 19.91 -3.00 -2.64
C THR A 264 20.85 -1.85 -2.32
N SER A 265 20.77 -1.28 -1.10
CA SER A 265 21.70 -0.24 -0.66
C SER A 265 23.14 -0.78 -0.68
N HIS A 266 24.09 0.10 -0.96
CA HIS A 266 25.53 -0.23 -0.92
C HIS A 266 26.11 -0.09 0.50
N GLU A 267 25.27 0.34 1.45
CA GLU A 267 25.60 0.50 2.87
C GLU A 267 24.90 -0.58 3.71
N GLY A 268 25.55 -0.99 4.78
CA GLY A 268 24.94 -1.82 5.80
C GLY A 268 24.00 -0.99 6.65
N LEU A 269 22.69 -1.26 6.61
CA LEU A 269 21.67 -0.50 7.35
C LEU A 269 20.97 -1.39 8.37
N GLY A 270 20.89 -0.91 9.60
CA GLY A 270 20.17 -1.53 10.71
C GLY A 270 19.30 -0.52 11.46
N VAL A 271 18.00 -0.74 11.48
CA VAL A 271 17.02 0.07 12.21
C VAL A 271 16.55 -0.70 13.43
N PHE A 272 16.61 -0.05 14.59
CA PHE A 272 16.31 -0.63 15.88
C PHE A 272 15.31 0.24 16.64
N ASN A 273 14.49 -0.41 17.46
CA ASN A 273 13.61 0.31 18.38
C ASN A 273 14.40 0.85 19.59
N LYS A 274 13.72 1.64 20.43
CA LYS A 274 14.28 2.20 21.68
C LYS A 274 14.87 1.17 22.65
N ASP A 275 14.44 -0.09 22.56
CA ASP A 275 14.87 -1.22 23.39
C ASP A 275 15.99 -2.04 22.71
N LYS A 276 16.60 -1.48 21.65
CA LYS A 276 17.66 -2.08 20.83
C LYS A 276 17.26 -3.36 20.08
N LYS A 277 15.96 -3.59 19.91
CA LYS A 277 15.44 -4.69 19.11
C LYS A 277 15.38 -4.32 17.65
N GLU A 278 15.81 -5.26 16.81
CA GLU A 278 15.76 -5.13 15.36
C GLU A 278 14.33 -4.85 14.88
N ILE A 279 14.18 -3.78 14.09
CA ILE A 279 12.98 -3.50 13.28
C ILE A 279 13.24 -3.99 11.85
N LEU A 280 14.41 -3.64 11.30
CA LEU A 280 14.79 -3.97 9.93
C LEU A 280 16.30 -3.88 9.75
N VAL A 281 16.91 -4.92 9.18
CA VAL A 281 18.34 -4.99 8.90
C VAL A 281 18.55 -5.55 7.49
N ASN A 282 19.48 -4.98 6.73
CA ASN A 282 19.87 -5.54 5.43
C ASN A 282 21.08 -6.49 5.56
N ASN A 283 21.33 -7.28 4.53
CA ASN A 283 22.41 -8.28 4.53
C ASN A 283 23.81 -7.65 4.71
N LEU A 284 24.05 -6.47 4.13
CA LEU A 284 25.33 -5.77 4.25
C LEU A 284 25.62 -5.35 5.69
N PHE A 285 24.61 -4.97 6.47
CA PHE A 285 24.81 -4.62 7.87
C PHE A 285 25.39 -5.79 8.64
N THR A 286 24.77 -6.97 8.55
CA THR A 286 25.26 -8.19 9.21
C THR A 286 26.67 -8.54 8.75
N GLN A 287 26.95 -8.45 7.45
CA GLN A 287 28.28 -8.73 6.91
C GLN A 287 29.34 -7.78 7.47
N TYR A 288 29.09 -6.47 7.44
CA TYR A 288 30.03 -5.48 7.96
C TYR A 288 30.17 -5.55 9.47
N SER A 289 29.09 -5.79 10.21
CA SER A 289 29.14 -6.04 11.65
C SER A 289 30.04 -7.23 11.98
N ASN A 290 29.91 -8.35 11.26
CA ASN A 290 30.77 -9.53 11.44
C ASN A 290 32.24 -9.26 11.09
N LEU A 291 32.50 -8.48 10.03
CA LEU A 291 33.87 -8.09 9.65
C LEU A 291 34.51 -7.16 10.67
N ILE A 292 33.74 -6.27 11.28
CA ILE A 292 34.23 -5.34 12.30
C ILE A 292 34.48 -6.07 13.62
N SER A 293 33.63 -7.04 13.98
CA SER A 293 33.67 -7.74 15.26
C SER A 293 34.58 -8.96 15.33
N ASP A 294 35.19 -9.36 14.20
CA ASP A 294 35.91 -10.64 14.03
C ASP A 294 35.11 -11.87 14.48
N SER A 295 33.78 -11.79 14.48
CA SER A 295 32.90 -12.86 14.99
C SER A 295 31.60 -12.93 14.18
N ASN A 296 31.06 -14.14 14.02
CA ASN A 296 29.75 -14.31 13.41
C ASN A 296 28.68 -14.07 14.48
N LEU A 297 28.05 -12.91 14.43
CA LEU A 297 26.93 -12.57 15.32
C LEU A 297 25.75 -13.49 15.02
N GLN A 298 25.16 -14.09 16.06
CA GLN A 298 23.96 -14.92 15.90
C GLN A 298 22.70 -14.05 15.81
N THR A 299 22.72 -12.93 16.51
CA THR A 299 21.67 -11.93 16.55
C THR A 299 22.24 -10.54 16.31
N THR A 300 21.49 -9.67 15.62
CA THR A 300 21.95 -8.31 15.31
C THR A 300 22.18 -7.49 16.58
N GLU A 301 21.44 -7.77 17.66
CA GLU A 301 21.57 -7.06 18.94
C GLU A 301 22.91 -7.29 19.65
N GLU A 302 23.66 -8.33 19.28
CA GLU A 302 25.01 -8.54 19.83
C GLU A 302 25.96 -7.38 19.49
N ILE A 303 25.67 -6.61 18.42
CA ILE A 303 26.46 -5.42 18.02
C ILE A 303 26.67 -4.42 19.17
N PHE A 304 25.69 -4.31 20.08
CA PHE A 304 25.75 -3.38 21.21
C PHE A 304 26.67 -3.84 22.35
N SER A 305 27.21 -5.05 22.26
CA SER A 305 28.18 -5.61 23.22
C SER A 305 29.61 -5.62 22.66
N ILE A 306 29.80 -5.20 21.41
CA ILE A 306 31.08 -5.26 20.70
C ILE A 306 31.92 -4.02 21.03
N SER A 307 33.21 -4.21 21.30
CA SER A 307 34.10 -3.13 21.74
C SER A 307 34.23 -1.99 20.72
N GLU A 308 34.24 -2.34 19.43
CA GLU A 308 34.33 -1.43 18.29
C GLU A 308 33.10 -0.51 18.19
N PHE A 309 31.93 -0.97 18.64
CA PHE A 309 30.67 -0.23 18.63
C PHE A 309 30.34 0.43 19.98
N GLN A 310 31.26 0.40 20.96
CA GLN A 310 31.00 0.96 22.29
C GLN A 310 30.62 2.45 22.25
N LYS A 311 31.28 3.24 21.38
CA LYS A 311 30.96 4.67 21.22
C LYS A 311 29.53 4.90 20.71
N VAL A 312 29.06 4.05 19.80
CA VAL A 312 27.69 4.10 19.29
C VAL A 312 26.70 3.71 20.39
N THR A 313 27.01 2.64 21.11
CA THR A 313 26.20 2.17 22.23
C THR A 313 26.10 3.23 23.34
N ASP A 314 27.21 3.90 23.67
CA ASP A 314 27.24 4.98 24.65
C ASP A 314 26.41 6.18 24.22
N PHE A 315 26.44 6.54 22.92
CA PHE A 315 25.63 7.63 22.38
C PHE A 315 24.13 7.33 22.47
N ILE A 316 23.72 6.11 22.11
CA ILE A 316 22.33 5.65 22.25
C ILE A 316 21.91 5.71 23.72
N ASN A 317 22.74 5.19 24.63
CA ASN A 317 22.45 5.16 26.07
C ASN A 317 22.41 6.55 26.73
N LYS A 318 23.24 7.50 26.27
CA LYS A 318 23.31 8.88 26.80
C LYS A 318 22.19 9.77 26.26
N SER A 319 21.45 9.32 25.24
CA SER A 319 20.34 10.11 24.70
C SER A 319 19.19 10.20 25.74
N PRO A 320 18.66 11.40 26.02
CA PRO A 320 17.61 11.59 27.01
C PRO A 320 16.34 10.84 26.59
N LYS A 321 15.65 10.23 27.55
CA LYS A 321 14.37 9.50 27.35
C LYS A 321 13.19 10.39 26.93
N ARG A 322 13.43 11.66 26.58
CA ARG A 322 12.41 12.61 26.13
C ARG A 322 12.71 13.03 24.68
N PRO A 323 11.71 13.04 23.79
CA PRO A 323 11.90 13.49 22.42
C PRO A 323 12.45 14.91 22.39
N GLY A 324 13.63 15.08 21.79
CA GLY A 324 14.12 16.40 21.40
C GLY A 324 13.43 16.88 20.13
N LYS A 325 13.50 18.18 19.82
CA LYS A 325 13.01 18.70 18.53
C LYS A 325 13.93 18.37 17.34
N GLU A 326 15.16 17.94 17.60
CA GLU A 326 16.18 17.67 16.57
C GLU A 326 16.64 16.22 16.61
N GLU A 327 16.89 15.67 15.42
CA GLU A 327 17.54 14.37 15.24
C GLU A 327 18.99 14.45 15.72
N LYS A 328 19.40 13.47 16.54
CA LYS A 328 20.78 13.39 16.99
C LYS A 328 21.55 12.46 16.06
N ARG A 329 22.73 12.91 15.64
CA ARG A 329 23.60 12.15 14.74
C ARG A 329 25.00 12.02 15.32
N MET A 330 25.63 10.89 15.08
CA MET A 330 27.05 10.66 15.35
C MET A 330 27.69 9.90 14.20
N SER A 331 28.99 10.08 14.03
CA SER A 331 29.79 9.34 13.05
C SER A 331 31.12 8.94 13.67
N ILE A 332 31.55 7.70 13.45
CA ILE A 332 32.86 7.19 13.88
C ILE A 332 33.54 6.42 12.74
N ASN A 333 34.87 6.47 12.73
CA ASN A 333 35.67 5.68 11.80
C ASN A 333 36.24 4.48 12.54
N ILE A 334 36.07 3.29 11.95
CA ILE A 334 36.58 2.03 12.47
C ILE A 334 37.55 1.45 11.44
N ASN A 335 38.78 1.15 11.86
CA ASN A 335 39.76 0.44 11.04
C ASN A 335 39.89 -0.99 11.56
N LYS A 336 39.62 -1.98 10.72
CA LYS A 336 39.67 -3.40 11.07
C LYS A 336 40.14 -4.24 9.90
N ASN A 337 41.10 -5.14 10.12
CA ASN A 337 41.62 -6.07 9.10
C ASN A 337 42.02 -5.41 7.76
N GLY A 338 42.55 -4.19 7.82
CA GLY A 338 42.95 -3.43 6.63
C GLY A 338 41.79 -2.79 5.86
N ARG A 339 40.56 -2.83 6.40
CA ARG A 339 39.39 -2.12 5.90
C ARG A 339 39.05 -0.92 6.78
N MET A 340 38.50 0.11 6.15
CA MET A 340 38.03 1.33 6.78
C MET A 340 36.52 1.40 6.67
N PHE A 341 35.84 1.47 7.82
CA PHE A 341 34.40 1.62 7.90
C PHE A 341 34.03 2.97 8.52
N ILE A 342 33.06 3.65 7.94
CA ILE A 342 32.35 4.77 8.58
C ILE A 342 31.06 4.21 9.15
N VAL A 343 30.86 4.39 10.45
CA VAL A 343 29.63 4.00 11.14
C VAL A 343 28.92 5.26 11.60
N GLU A 344 27.70 5.46 11.11
CA GLU A 344 26.85 6.56 11.55
C GLU A 344 25.67 6.03 12.35
N CYS A 345 25.22 6.81 13.32
CA CYS A 345 24.00 6.51 14.06
C CYS A 345 23.12 7.76 14.16
N ILE A 346 21.85 7.59 13.79
CA ILE A 346 20.82 8.62 13.82
C ILE A 346 19.72 8.16 14.78
N ILE A 347 19.37 8.99 15.75
CA ILE A 347 18.26 8.73 16.69
C ILE A 347 17.05 9.57 16.27
N PHE A 348 15.93 8.90 16.02
CA PHE A 348 14.65 9.50 15.62
C PHE A 348 13.85 10.02 16.83
N GLN A 349 12.77 10.75 16.54
CA GLN A 349 11.94 11.40 17.57
C GLN A 349 11.24 10.41 18.53
N ASP A 350 10.91 9.20 18.05
CA ASP A 350 10.30 8.13 18.83
C ASP A 350 11.32 7.28 19.61
N LEU A 351 12.60 7.71 19.62
CA LEU A 351 13.75 7.04 20.22
C LEU A 351 14.14 5.72 19.52
N SER A 352 13.52 5.38 18.39
CA SER A 352 14.13 4.42 17.46
C SER A 352 15.41 5.03 16.87
N PHE A 353 16.29 4.18 16.35
CA PHE A 353 17.55 4.65 15.79
C PHE A 353 17.99 3.78 14.62
N GLU A 354 18.71 4.41 13.72
CA GLU A 354 19.35 3.79 12.57
C GLU A 354 20.86 3.77 12.80
N ILE A 355 21.49 2.67 12.40
CA ILE A 355 22.95 2.54 12.28
C ILE A 355 23.25 2.21 10.83
N SER A 356 24.08 3.03 10.20
CA SER A 356 24.64 2.78 8.88
C SER A 356 26.12 2.42 8.99
N ILE A 357 26.58 1.47 8.19
CA ILE A 357 27.97 1.04 8.10
C ILE A 357 28.37 1.07 6.62
N ASN A 358 29.34 1.92 6.29
CA ASN A 358 29.83 2.08 4.93
C ASN A 358 31.33 1.69 4.86
N ASP A 359 31.68 0.78 3.94
CA ASP A 359 33.07 0.37 3.68
C ASP A 359 33.70 1.37 2.69
N VAL A 360 34.52 2.28 3.23
CA VAL A 360 35.15 3.38 2.46
C VAL A 360 36.61 3.07 2.12
N THR A 361 37.00 1.79 2.18
CA THR A 361 38.41 1.38 2.01
C THR A 361 38.98 1.81 0.67
N GLN A 362 38.21 1.66 -0.42
CA GLN A 362 38.70 1.99 -1.76
C GLN A 362 38.85 3.50 -1.94
N GLU A 363 37.86 4.26 -1.51
CA GLU A 363 37.84 5.72 -1.56
C GLU A 363 39.02 6.31 -0.77
N GLU A 364 39.22 5.84 0.46
CA GLU A 364 40.35 6.26 1.30
C GLU A 364 41.70 5.88 0.67
N GLU A 365 41.82 4.70 0.07
CA GLU A 365 43.05 4.31 -0.63
C GLU A 365 43.32 5.21 -1.85
N GLN A 366 42.30 5.55 -2.63
CA GLN A 366 42.44 6.49 -3.75
C GLN A 366 42.86 7.88 -3.27
N ILE A 367 42.24 8.38 -2.18
CA ILE A 367 42.61 9.65 -1.56
C ILE A 367 44.07 9.60 -1.09
N ARG A 368 44.50 8.49 -0.46
CA ARG A 368 45.86 8.28 0.00
C ARG A 368 46.87 8.29 -1.15
N LEU A 369 46.61 7.52 -2.21
CA LEU A 369 47.44 7.45 -3.40
C LEU A 369 47.55 8.80 -4.10
N LYS A 370 46.44 9.54 -4.24
CA LYS A 370 46.42 10.89 -4.79
C LYS A 370 47.25 11.86 -3.95
N ARG A 371 47.15 11.79 -2.62
CA ARG A 371 47.95 12.63 -1.71
C ARG A 371 49.45 12.31 -1.84
N GLN A 372 49.82 11.03 -1.90
CA GLN A 372 51.20 10.59 -2.08
C GLN A 372 51.75 11.05 -3.44
N LEU A 373 50.94 11.01 -4.50
CA LEU A 373 51.30 11.53 -5.82
C LEU A 373 51.64 13.02 -5.76
N THR A 374 50.77 13.84 -5.17
CA THR A 374 50.97 15.29 -5.05
C THR A 374 52.23 15.61 -4.25
N GLN A 375 52.49 14.88 -3.17
CA GLN A 375 53.72 15.03 -2.39
C GLN A 375 54.97 14.67 -3.20
N ASN A 376 54.94 13.56 -3.94
CA ASN A 376 56.06 13.15 -4.79
C ASN A 376 56.34 14.15 -5.92
N ILE A 377 55.29 14.69 -6.56
CA ILE A 377 55.39 15.76 -7.56
C ILE A 377 56.09 16.98 -6.94
N ALA A 378 55.64 17.44 -5.77
CA ALA A 378 56.24 18.60 -5.10
C ALA A 378 57.74 18.39 -4.80
N HIS A 379 58.13 17.19 -4.33
CA HIS A 379 59.52 16.85 -4.05
C HIS A 379 60.41 16.80 -5.31
N GLU A 380 59.93 16.18 -6.39
CA GLU A 380 60.69 16.06 -7.64
C GLU A 380 60.77 17.38 -8.41
N LEU A 381 59.82 18.30 -8.23
CA LEU A 381 59.88 19.67 -8.76
C LEU A 381 60.84 20.56 -7.95
N LYS A 382 60.83 20.45 -6.61
CA LYS A 382 61.67 21.30 -5.73
C LYS A 382 63.17 21.11 -5.99
N THR A 383 63.60 19.87 -6.22
CA THR A 383 65.02 19.51 -6.39
C THR A 383 65.71 20.23 -7.58
N PRO A 384 65.20 20.17 -8.83
CA PRO A 384 65.80 20.90 -9.96
C PRO A 384 65.71 22.41 -9.77
N VAL A 385 64.61 22.94 -9.21
CA VAL A 385 64.46 24.37 -8.94
C VAL A 385 65.53 24.87 -7.97
N SER A 386 65.72 24.20 -6.84
CA SER A 386 66.78 24.56 -5.87
C SER A 386 68.19 24.41 -6.47
N SER A 387 68.41 23.45 -7.36
CA SER A 387 69.71 23.27 -8.03
C SER A 387 70.00 24.42 -9.01
N ILE A 388 69.01 24.83 -9.80
CA ILE A 388 69.11 25.99 -10.70
C ILE A 388 69.37 27.25 -9.88
N GLN A 389 68.61 27.46 -8.81
CA GLN A 389 68.80 28.61 -7.92
C GLN A 389 70.22 28.64 -7.32
N GLY A 390 70.73 27.53 -6.79
CA GLY A 390 72.07 27.49 -6.21
C GLY A 390 73.20 27.77 -7.22
N TYR A 391 73.09 27.27 -8.45
CA TYR A 391 74.06 27.59 -9.51
C TYR A 391 73.98 29.06 -9.92
N LEU A 392 72.77 29.61 -10.11
CA LEU A 392 72.58 31.02 -10.45
C LEU A 392 73.06 31.94 -9.32
N GLU A 393 72.75 31.61 -8.06
CA GLU A 393 73.21 32.34 -6.88
C GLU A 393 74.74 32.36 -6.78
N THR A 394 75.40 31.24 -7.11
CA THR A 394 76.88 31.18 -7.15
C THR A 394 77.45 32.07 -8.25
N ILE A 395 76.80 32.14 -9.42
CA ILE A 395 77.22 33.03 -10.52
C ILE A 395 77.02 34.50 -10.13
N VAL A 396 75.86 34.84 -9.54
CA VAL A 396 75.49 36.21 -9.18
C VAL A 396 76.35 36.75 -8.04
N ASN A 397 76.66 35.93 -7.03
CA ASN A 397 77.38 36.36 -5.82
C ASN A 397 78.92 36.30 -5.95
N ASN A 398 79.46 35.87 -7.10
CA ASN A 398 80.91 35.74 -7.29
C ASN A 398 81.38 36.44 -8.57
N GLU A 399 81.74 37.72 -8.43
CA GLU A 399 82.19 38.59 -9.53
C GLU A 399 83.48 38.11 -10.22
N ASN A 400 84.30 37.28 -9.54
CA ASN A 400 85.58 36.76 -10.04
C ASN A 400 85.51 35.30 -10.51
N ILE A 401 84.32 34.77 -10.83
CA ILE A 401 84.18 33.41 -11.34
C ILE A 401 84.89 33.24 -12.70
N SER A 402 85.65 32.15 -12.88
CA SER A 402 86.27 31.87 -14.17
C SER A 402 85.20 31.58 -15.23
N ARG A 403 85.46 32.01 -16.47
CA ARG A 403 84.52 31.83 -17.60
C ARG A 403 84.14 30.36 -17.82
N GLU A 404 85.09 29.45 -17.63
CA GLU A 404 84.88 28.00 -17.73
C GLU A 404 83.94 27.44 -16.65
N LYS A 405 84.10 27.88 -15.39
CA LYS A 405 83.19 27.49 -14.29
C LYS A 405 81.80 28.08 -14.48
N MET A 406 81.70 29.33 -14.92
CA MET A 406 80.43 29.98 -15.24
C MET A 406 79.69 29.22 -16.35
N GLN A 407 80.38 28.86 -17.43
CA GLN A 407 79.84 28.06 -18.52
C GLN A 407 79.33 26.70 -18.01
N THR A 408 80.11 26.02 -17.18
CA THR A 408 79.71 24.75 -16.55
C THR A 408 78.43 24.89 -15.72
N PHE A 409 78.28 25.97 -14.95
CA PHE A 409 77.07 26.22 -14.16
C PHE A 409 75.86 26.55 -15.02
N LEU A 410 76.03 27.33 -16.08
CA LEU A 410 74.95 27.63 -17.04
C LEU A 410 74.47 26.36 -17.77
N GLU A 411 75.39 25.49 -18.19
CA GLU A 411 75.07 24.19 -18.79
C GLU A 411 74.29 23.30 -17.81
N ARG A 412 74.67 23.28 -16.54
CA ARG A 412 73.92 22.56 -15.50
C ARG A 412 72.53 23.15 -15.26
N CYS A 413 72.39 24.48 -15.23
CA CYS A 413 71.08 25.14 -15.16
C CYS A 413 70.19 24.76 -16.34
N TYR A 414 70.72 24.82 -17.56
CA TYR A 414 70.01 24.46 -18.78
C TYR A 414 69.56 22.99 -18.75
N ALA A 415 70.44 22.07 -18.35
CA ALA A 415 70.11 20.66 -18.20
C ALA A 415 68.99 20.43 -17.16
N GLN A 416 69.01 21.12 -16.02
CA GLN A 416 67.94 21.02 -15.02
C GLN A 416 66.61 21.63 -15.50
N SER A 417 66.66 22.73 -16.26
CA SER A 417 65.46 23.34 -16.87
C SER A 417 64.79 22.39 -17.87
N ASN A 418 65.59 21.77 -18.76
CA ASN A 418 65.10 20.76 -19.69
C ASN A 418 64.52 19.53 -18.97
N ARG A 419 65.12 19.13 -17.84
CA ARG A 419 64.59 18.06 -17.00
C ARG A 419 63.25 18.45 -16.37
N LEU A 420 63.13 19.66 -15.85
CA LEU A 420 61.89 20.19 -15.26
C LEU A 420 60.76 20.24 -16.30
N SER A 421 61.07 20.70 -17.51
CA SER A 421 60.12 20.73 -18.64
C SER A 421 59.61 19.33 -18.99
N ARG A 422 60.50 18.33 -19.08
CA ARG A 422 60.11 16.92 -19.29
C ARG A 422 59.23 16.40 -18.16
N LEU A 423 59.59 16.66 -16.90
CA LEU A 423 58.79 16.24 -15.74
C LEU A 423 57.38 16.84 -15.75
N LEU A 424 57.23 18.13 -16.08
CA LEU A 424 55.93 18.79 -16.20
C LEU A 424 55.09 18.20 -17.33
N ARG A 425 55.72 17.87 -18.47
CA ARG A 425 55.05 17.19 -19.58
C ARG A 425 54.55 15.81 -19.18
N ASP A 426 55.39 15.01 -18.53
CA ASP A 426 55.05 13.66 -18.04
C ASP A 426 53.86 13.71 -17.06
N ILE A 427 53.88 14.67 -16.12
CA ILE A 427 52.79 14.87 -15.17
C ILE A 427 51.50 15.23 -15.90
N SER A 428 51.55 16.18 -16.85
CA SER A 428 50.38 16.61 -17.63
C SER A 428 49.75 15.46 -18.43
N VAL A 429 50.58 14.61 -19.01
CA VAL A 429 50.12 13.40 -19.71
C VAL A 429 49.43 12.45 -18.72
N LEU A 430 50.05 12.16 -17.58
CA LEU A 430 49.46 11.28 -16.57
C LEU A 430 48.15 11.82 -15.97
N THR A 431 48.08 13.11 -15.65
CA THR A 431 46.84 13.71 -15.12
C THR A 431 45.71 13.65 -16.14
N ARG A 432 46.01 13.89 -17.42
CA ARG A 432 45.01 13.78 -18.50
C ARG A 432 44.51 12.35 -18.67
N MET A 433 45.41 11.36 -18.54
CA MET A 433 45.06 9.94 -18.58
C MET A 433 44.19 9.52 -17.39
N ASP A 434 44.45 10.06 -16.19
CA ASP A 434 43.69 9.73 -14.98
C ASP A 434 42.29 10.39 -14.95
N GLU A 435 42.17 11.66 -15.36
CA GLU A 435 40.93 12.44 -15.22
C GLU A 435 39.98 12.35 -16.42
N ALA A 436 40.52 12.12 -17.63
CA ALA A 436 39.75 12.24 -18.86
C ALA A 436 40.12 11.19 -19.92
N ALA A 437 40.36 9.93 -19.50
CA ALA A 437 40.72 8.83 -20.40
C ALA A 437 39.79 8.70 -21.62
N ASN A 438 38.49 8.93 -21.42
CA ASN A 438 37.46 8.80 -22.48
C ASN A 438 37.45 9.97 -23.48
N MET A 439 38.17 11.06 -23.20
CA MET A 439 38.26 12.24 -24.08
C MET A 439 39.53 12.23 -24.94
N ILE A 440 40.29 11.14 -24.93
CA ILE A 440 41.52 10.99 -25.72
C ILE A 440 41.15 10.63 -27.16
N ASP A 441 41.49 11.51 -28.11
CA ASP A 441 41.25 11.27 -29.53
C ASP A 441 42.03 10.04 -30.02
N MET A 442 41.32 9.14 -30.70
CA MET A 442 41.86 7.90 -31.26
C MET A 442 41.83 7.96 -32.78
N GLU A 443 42.97 7.71 -33.41
CA GLU A 443 43.13 7.66 -34.86
C GLU A 443 43.74 6.33 -35.30
N LYS A 444 43.85 6.11 -36.60
CA LYS A 444 44.47 4.90 -37.16
C LYS A 444 45.98 5.11 -37.25
N VAL A 445 46.75 4.30 -36.51
CA VAL A 445 48.21 4.43 -36.39
C VAL A 445 48.91 3.17 -36.88
N ASP A 446 49.89 3.37 -37.76
CA ASP A 446 50.81 2.31 -38.19
C ASP A 446 51.99 2.20 -37.21
N ILE A 447 51.99 1.16 -36.39
CA ILE A 447 53.02 0.95 -35.37
C ILE A 447 54.39 0.70 -36.00
N SER A 448 54.43 0.04 -37.15
CA SER A 448 55.69 -0.31 -37.83
C SER A 448 56.39 0.97 -38.33
N MET A 449 55.63 1.91 -38.89
CA MET A 449 56.14 3.24 -39.26
C MET A 449 56.57 4.05 -38.03
N LEU A 450 55.74 4.06 -36.98
CA LEU A 450 56.00 4.80 -35.75
C LEU A 450 57.31 4.36 -35.07
N VAL A 451 57.52 3.05 -34.94
CA VAL A 451 58.77 2.51 -34.35
C VAL A 451 59.96 2.80 -35.26
N GLY A 452 59.79 2.71 -36.58
CA GLY A 452 60.83 3.08 -37.54
C GLY A 452 61.30 4.53 -37.39
N SER A 453 60.36 5.47 -37.23
CA SER A 453 60.68 6.88 -36.97
C SER A 453 61.44 7.06 -35.67
N ILE A 454 61.04 6.39 -34.59
CA ILE A 454 61.73 6.48 -33.29
C ILE A 454 63.17 5.99 -33.41
N VAL A 455 63.42 4.84 -34.06
CA VAL A 455 64.76 4.29 -34.25
C VAL A 455 65.67 5.27 -35.02
N ASN A 456 65.13 5.94 -36.03
CA ASN A 456 65.87 6.96 -36.78
C ASN A 456 66.17 8.21 -35.93
N GLU A 457 65.23 8.64 -35.09
CA GLU A 457 65.41 9.83 -34.24
C GLU A 457 66.50 9.64 -33.18
N VAL A 458 66.70 8.43 -32.68
CA VAL A 458 67.71 8.11 -31.66
C VAL A 458 69.01 7.54 -32.25
N SER A 459 69.17 7.55 -33.58
CA SER A 459 70.29 6.85 -34.24
C SER A 459 71.66 7.29 -33.75
N LEU A 460 71.86 8.59 -33.48
CA LEU A 460 73.13 9.13 -32.97
C LEU A 460 73.46 8.56 -31.57
N GLU A 461 72.47 8.50 -30.68
CA GLU A 461 72.64 7.98 -29.32
C GLU A 461 72.91 6.47 -29.33
N LEU A 462 72.29 5.75 -30.28
CA LEU A 462 72.53 4.32 -30.50
C LEU A 462 73.96 4.08 -31.01
N GLU A 463 74.44 4.89 -31.96
CA GLU A 463 75.81 4.80 -32.49
C GLU A 463 76.86 5.11 -31.41
N GLU A 464 76.67 6.19 -30.64
CA GLU A 464 77.59 6.59 -29.56
C GLU A 464 77.77 5.50 -28.48
N LYS A 465 76.75 4.66 -28.28
CA LYS A 465 76.76 3.56 -27.29
C LYS A 465 76.93 2.16 -27.89
N HIS A 466 77.16 2.07 -29.20
CA HIS A 466 77.25 0.80 -29.92
C HIS A 466 76.03 -0.12 -29.70
N ILE A 467 74.84 0.46 -29.68
CA ILE A 467 73.58 -0.28 -29.50
C ILE A 467 73.02 -0.66 -30.87
N THR A 468 72.80 -1.96 -31.09
CA THR A 468 72.20 -2.46 -32.34
C THR A 468 70.71 -2.75 -32.15
N VAL A 469 69.84 -2.10 -32.94
CA VAL A 469 68.39 -2.34 -32.92
C VAL A 469 67.99 -3.34 -34.00
N VAL A 470 67.34 -4.43 -33.60
CA VAL A 470 66.72 -5.43 -34.48
C VAL A 470 65.21 -5.19 -34.48
N ASN A 471 64.71 -4.45 -35.47
CA ASN A 471 63.28 -4.22 -35.65
C ASN A 471 62.65 -5.33 -36.51
N SER A 472 62.01 -6.29 -35.86
CA SER A 472 61.35 -7.45 -36.49
C SER A 472 59.83 -7.27 -36.64
N LEU A 473 59.34 -6.02 -36.61
CA LEU A 473 57.91 -5.74 -36.82
C LEU A 473 57.52 -6.00 -38.28
N LYS A 474 56.41 -6.74 -38.47
CA LYS A 474 55.81 -6.89 -39.80
C LYS A 474 55.33 -5.52 -40.32
N PRO A 475 55.36 -5.26 -41.63
CA PRO A 475 54.80 -4.02 -42.18
C PRO A 475 53.29 -3.90 -41.90
N LYS A 476 52.79 -2.66 -41.76
CA LYS A 476 51.35 -2.34 -41.66
C LYS A 476 50.63 -2.91 -40.43
N ILE A 477 51.24 -2.89 -39.25
CA ILE A 477 50.54 -3.19 -38.00
C ILE A 477 49.67 -1.99 -37.61
N GLN A 478 48.36 -2.11 -37.77
CA GLN A 478 47.40 -1.00 -37.62
C GLN A 478 46.67 -1.09 -36.29
N ILE A 479 46.67 0.01 -35.54
CA ILE A 479 46.01 0.13 -34.24
C ILE A 479 45.16 1.39 -34.24
N ARG A 480 43.92 1.28 -33.74
CA ARG A 480 43.10 2.45 -33.43
C ARG A 480 43.52 2.99 -32.06
N GLY A 481 44.23 4.11 -32.04
CA GLY A 481 44.82 4.65 -30.82
C GLY A 481 45.26 6.09 -30.94
N ASN A 482 45.67 6.68 -29.83
CA ASN A 482 46.23 8.02 -29.82
C ASN A 482 47.70 7.96 -30.24
N TYR A 483 48.06 8.62 -31.34
CA TYR A 483 49.43 8.59 -31.87
C TYR A 483 50.48 9.01 -30.83
N SER A 484 50.22 10.08 -30.06
CA SER A 484 51.18 10.61 -29.07
C SER A 484 51.43 9.61 -27.94
N LEU A 485 50.40 8.91 -27.48
CA LEU A 485 50.53 7.89 -26.42
C LEU A 485 51.18 6.61 -26.92
N LEU A 486 50.83 6.15 -28.13
CA LEU A 486 51.49 5.01 -28.76
C LEU A 486 52.98 5.31 -29.00
N TYR A 487 53.30 6.50 -29.50
CA TYR A 487 54.67 6.98 -29.63
C TYR A 487 55.39 6.97 -28.28
N SER A 488 54.73 7.47 -27.23
CA SER A 488 55.26 7.48 -25.87
C SER A 488 55.62 6.10 -25.33
N ILE A 489 54.86 5.04 -25.66
CA ILE A 489 55.19 3.65 -25.26
C ILE A 489 56.59 3.28 -25.74
N PHE A 490 56.78 3.30 -27.06
CA PHE A 490 58.03 2.84 -27.66
C PHE A 490 59.19 3.79 -27.37
N ARG A 491 58.92 5.10 -27.33
CA ARG A 491 59.94 6.10 -27.02
C ARG A 491 60.47 5.95 -25.59
N ASN A 492 59.60 5.79 -24.60
CA ASN A 492 60.04 5.59 -23.21
C ASN A 492 60.79 4.26 -23.01
N LEU A 493 60.38 3.19 -23.70
CA LEU A 493 61.12 1.92 -23.65
C LEU A 493 62.50 2.04 -24.29
N MET A 494 62.60 2.74 -25.44
CA MET A 494 63.87 3.03 -26.11
C MET A 494 64.79 3.90 -25.25
N ASP A 495 64.30 5.03 -24.73
CA ASP A 495 65.05 5.94 -23.87
C ASP A 495 65.57 5.22 -22.61
N ASN A 496 64.77 4.31 -22.03
CA ASN A 496 65.20 3.50 -20.89
C ASN A 496 66.32 2.51 -21.26
N ALA A 497 66.23 1.84 -22.40
CA ALA A 497 67.28 0.94 -22.87
C ALA A 497 68.59 1.72 -23.11
N ILE A 498 68.52 2.84 -23.85
CA ILE A 498 69.68 3.71 -24.11
C ILE A 498 70.29 4.22 -22.80
N ALA A 499 69.48 4.65 -21.83
CA ALA A 499 69.97 5.23 -20.59
C ALA A 499 70.59 4.20 -19.62
N TYR A 500 70.02 2.99 -19.55
CA TYR A 500 70.29 2.08 -18.43
C TYR A 500 70.84 0.71 -18.81
N ALA A 501 70.59 0.20 -20.02
CA ALA A 501 70.92 -1.17 -20.36
C ALA A 501 72.44 -1.40 -20.53
N GLY A 502 73.19 -0.38 -20.96
CA GLY A 502 74.66 -0.43 -21.06
C GLY A 502 75.18 0.12 -22.39
N MET A 503 76.39 -0.32 -22.75
CA MET A 503 77.00 -0.16 -24.09
C MET A 503 77.16 -1.55 -24.70
N ASP A 504 77.30 -1.62 -26.04
CA ASP A 504 77.53 -2.88 -26.76
C ASP A 504 76.40 -3.91 -26.58
N ILE A 505 75.15 -3.46 -26.67
CA ILE A 505 73.96 -4.29 -26.46
C ILE A 505 73.07 -4.37 -27.70
N HIS A 506 72.17 -5.35 -27.70
CA HIS A 506 71.12 -5.49 -28.70
C HIS A 506 69.76 -5.13 -28.12
N ILE A 507 68.94 -4.41 -28.90
CA ILE A 507 67.52 -4.19 -28.63
C ILE A 507 66.72 -4.92 -29.69
N ASN A 508 65.85 -5.84 -29.30
CA ASN A 508 64.95 -6.56 -30.20
C ASN A 508 63.52 -6.09 -30.00
N ILE A 509 62.88 -5.66 -31.09
CA ILE A 509 61.49 -5.22 -31.11
C ILE A 509 60.71 -6.15 -32.05
N SER A 510 59.70 -6.83 -31.53
CA SER A 510 58.92 -7.78 -32.32
C SER A 510 57.44 -7.78 -31.96
N CYS A 511 56.61 -8.13 -32.94
CA CYS A 511 55.22 -8.52 -32.73
C CYS A 511 55.14 -10.03 -32.91
N PHE A 512 55.32 -10.78 -31.83
CA PHE A 512 55.56 -12.23 -31.89
C PHE A 512 54.27 -13.05 -32.02
N ARG A 513 53.11 -12.47 -31.70
CA ARG A 513 51.80 -13.11 -31.81
C ARG A 513 50.73 -12.09 -32.15
N GLU A 514 49.68 -12.55 -32.80
CA GLU A 514 48.44 -11.80 -32.96
C GLU A 514 47.25 -12.77 -32.83
N ASP A 515 46.13 -12.29 -32.29
CA ASP A 515 44.84 -13.01 -32.31
C ASP A 515 43.74 -12.11 -32.89
N GLU A 516 42.46 -12.48 -32.73
CA GLU A 516 41.35 -11.67 -33.24
C GLU A 516 41.24 -10.28 -32.61
N LYS A 517 41.70 -10.10 -31.37
CA LYS A 517 41.48 -8.89 -30.58
C LYS A 517 42.76 -8.09 -30.32
N PHE A 518 43.94 -8.72 -30.35
CA PHE A 518 45.19 -8.12 -29.88
C PHE A 518 46.39 -8.41 -30.77
N TYR A 519 47.30 -7.43 -30.82
CA TYR A 519 48.70 -7.63 -31.20
C TYR A 519 49.54 -7.80 -29.93
N TYR A 520 50.49 -8.74 -29.95
CA TYR A 520 51.40 -9.02 -28.83
C TYR A 520 52.81 -8.58 -29.18
N PHE A 521 53.31 -7.58 -28.46
CA PHE A 521 54.61 -6.97 -28.64
C PHE A 521 55.60 -7.46 -27.58
N SER A 522 56.85 -7.61 -27.99
CA SER A 522 58.01 -7.78 -27.11
C SER A 522 59.05 -6.72 -27.47
N PHE A 523 59.52 -6.01 -26.44
CA PHE A 523 60.65 -5.10 -26.47
C PHE A 523 61.69 -5.64 -25.49
N ALA A 524 62.82 -6.14 -26.00
CA ALA A 524 63.85 -6.79 -25.18
C ALA A 524 65.22 -6.15 -25.40
N ASP A 525 65.95 -5.87 -24.33
CA ASP A 525 67.37 -5.51 -24.37
C ASP A 525 68.26 -6.65 -23.84
N THR A 526 69.56 -6.58 -24.14
CA THR A 526 70.59 -7.52 -23.63
C THR A 526 71.49 -6.88 -22.57
N GLY A 527 70.99 -5.90 -21.83
CA GLY A 527 71.75 -5.11 -20.87
C GLY A 527 71.91 -5.73 -19.48
N VAL A 528 72.09 -4.86 -18.49
CA VAL A 528 72.29 -5.26 -17.08
C VAL A 528 71.04 -5.82 -16.39
N GLY A 529 69.84 -5.55 -16.93
CA GLY A 529 68.57 -5.95 -16.33
C GLY A 529 68.32 -5.33 -14.94
N VAL A 530 67.43 -5.95 -14.15
CA VAL A 530 67.15 -5.53 -12.76
C VAL A 530 66.98 -6.75 -11.84
N SER A 531 67.19 -6.57 -10.54
CA SER A 531 66.92 -7.61 -9.55
C SER A 531 65.42 -7.95 -9.50
N GLN A 532 65.10 -9.20 -9.12
CA GLN A 532 63.73 -9.73 -9.14
C GLN A 532 62.75 -8.91 -8.27
N GLU A 533 63.23 -8.34 -7.16
CA GLU A 533 62.44 -7.50 -6.24
C GLU A 533 61.95 -6.20 -6.87
N HIS A 534 62.58 -5.73 -7.95
CA HIS A 534 62.23 -4.48 -8.61
C HIS A 534 61.20 -4.65 -9.73
N LEU A 535 61.08 -5.85 -10.33
CA LEU A 535 60.25 -6.09 -11.52
C LEU A 535 58.79 -5.68 -11.32
N ASN A 536 58.18 -6.06 -10.19
CA ASN A 536 56.77 -5.74 -9.89
C ASN A 536 56.53 -4.25 -9.65
N ARG A 537 57.59 -3.49 -9.40
CA ARG A 537 57.55 -2.08 -9.01
C ARG A 537 57.94 -1.13 -10.13
N LEU A 538 58.49 -1.64 -11.25
CA LEU A 538 58.97 -0.83 -12.37
C LEU A 538 57.92 0.14 -12.93
N PHE A 539 56.64 -0.22 -12.84
CA PHE A 539 55.53 0.61 -13.32
C PHE A 539 54.93 1.53 -12.24
N GLU A 540 55.44 1.52 -11.00
CA GLU A 540 55.05 2.47 -9.96
C GLU A 540 55.51 3.89 -10.32
N ARG A 541 54.67 4.89 -10.06
CA ARG A 541 55.02 6.31 -10.30
C ARG A 541 56.19 6.73 -9.41
N PHE A 542 57.15 7.43 -9.99
CA PHE A 542 58.36 7.92 -9.32
C PHE A 542 59.31 6.81 -8.81
N TYR A 543 59.03 5.54 -9.11
CA TYR A 543 59.91 4.45 -8.72
C TYR A 543 61.17 4.42 -9.58
N ARG A 544 62.31 4.16 -8.93
CA ARG A 544 63.62 4.03 -9.57
C ARG A 544 64.45 3.03 -8.79
N VAL A 545 65.09 2.11 -9.50
CA VAL A 545 66.03 1.11 -8.92
C VAL A 545 67.18 1.81 -8.22
N ASP A 546 67.79 2.81 -8.88
CA ASP A 546 68.98 3.48 -8.37
C ASP A 546 68.84 5.00 -8.40
N LYS A 547 68.45 5.58 -7.25
CA LYS A 547 68.03 7.00 -7.13
C LYS A 547 69.15 8.00 -7.46
N GLY A 548 70.41 7.64 -7.25
CA GLY A 548 71.57 8.52 -7.47
C GLY A 548 71.99 8.60 -8.94
N ARG A 549 72.21 7.44 -9.58
CA ARG A 549 72.58 7.33 -11.00
C ARG A 549 71.49 7.85 -11.92
N SER A 550 70.23 7.51 -11.64
CA SER A 550 69.08 7.91 -12.45
C SER A 550 68.82 9.41 -12.44
N ARG A 551 69.15 10.11 -11.33
CA ARG A 551 69.01 11.58 -11.24
C ARG A 551 70.04 12.32 -12.10
N LYS A 552 71.26 11.79 -12.24
CA LYS A 552 72.31 12.37 -13.08
C LYS A 552 71.97 12.24 -14.58
N LEU A 553 71.36 11.12 -14.97
CA LEU A 553 70.89 10.84 -16.34
C LEU A 553 69.54 11.52 -16.66
N GLY A 554 68.93 12.22 -15.70
CA GLY A 554 67.71 13.00 -15.93
C GLY A 554 66.40 12.21 -15.97
N GLY A 555 66.39 10.95 -15.51
CA GLY A 555 65.16 10.14 -15.46
C GLY A 555 64.11 10.78 -14.54
N THR A 556 62.84 10.80 -14.96
CA THR A 556 61.70 11.31 -14.18
C THR A 556 61.11 10.25 -13.26
N GLY A 557 61.29 8.96 -13.58
CA GLY A 557 60.61 7.85 -12.89
C GLY A 557 59.12 7.78 -13.21
N LEU A 558 58.65 8.55 -14.21
CA LEU A 558 57.27 8.53 -14.68
C LEU A 558 57.12 7.81 -16.02
N GLY A 559 58.20 7.65 -16.78
CA GLY A 559 58.18 7.05 -18.11
C GLY A 559 57.49 5.68 -18.17
N LEU A 560 57.90 4.70 -17.34
CA LEU A 560 57.26 3.37 -17.34
C LEU A 560 55.81 3.40 -16.82
N ALA A 561 55.45 4.33 -15.94
CA ALA A 561 54.06 4.52 -15.54
C ALA A 561 53.21 5.05 -16.72
N ILE A 562 53.76 5.97 -17.52
CA ILE A 562 53.14 6.45 -18.77
C ILE A 562 53.00 5.30 -19.77
N VAL A 563 54.02 4.45 -19.93
CA VAL A 563 53.95 3.25 -20.78
C VAL A 563 52.78 2.36 -20.35
N LYS A 564 52.69 2.02 -19.05
CA LYS A 564 51.62 1.16 -18.52
C LYS A 564 50.24 1.78 -18.74
N ASN A 565 50.05 3.05 -18.42
CA ASN A 565 48.76 3.72 -18.62
C ASN A 565 48.41 3.83 -20.11
N SER A 566 49.40 4.09 -20.98
CA SER A 566 49.19 4.14 -22.43
C SER A 566 48.70 2.80 -22.95
N VAL A 567 49.34 1.70 -22.53
CA VAL A 567 48.91 0.34 -22.90
C VAL A 567 47.48 0.05 -22.42
N ILE A 568 47.15 0.40 -21.17
CA ILE A 568 45.81 0.18 -20.59
C ILE A 568 44.73 0.98 -21.35
N ILE A 569 45.00 2.24 -21.69
CA ILE A 569 44.08 3.08 -22.50
C ILE A 569 43.80 2.45 -23.87
N HIS A 570 44.76 1.73 -24.44
CA HIS A 570 44.60 1.00 -25.69
C HIS A 570 44.10 -0.44 -25.48
N GLY A 571 43.47 -0.72 -24.33
CA GLY A 571 42.82 -1.99 -24.01
C GLY A 571 43.77 -3.16 -23.71
N GLY A 572 45.07 -2.89 -23.60
CA GLY A 572 46.11 -3.91 -23.44
C GLY A 572 46.57 -4.13 -22.01
N THR A 573 47.54 -5.02 -21.86
CA THR A 573 48.28 -5.25 -20.62
C THR A 573 49.79 -5.22 -20.88
N ILE A 574 50.60 -4.89 -19.86
CA ILE A 574 52.06 -4.90 -19.95
C ILE A 574 52.65 -5.62 -18.73
N SER A 575 53.76 -6.33 -18.96
CA SER A 575 54.58 -6.96 -17.93
C SER A 575 56.07 -6.79 -18.28
N ALA A 576 56.92 -6.90 -17.27
CA ALA A 576 58.36 -6.89 -17.41
C ALA A 576 58.96 -8.14 -16.78
N LYS A 577 59.97 -8.72 -17.42
CA LYS A 577 60.75 -9.87 -16.91
C LYS A 577 62.21 -9.71 -17.31
N ASN A 578 63.11 -10.38 -16.60
CA ASN A 578 64.49 -10.47 -17.04
C ASN A 578 64.60 -11.36 -18.28
N ASN A 579 65.39 -10.94 -19.25
CA ASN A 579 65.60 -11.64 -20.50
C ASN A 579 66.61 -12.79 -20.32
N GLN A 580 66.45 -13.90 -21.05
CA GLN A 580 67.29 -15.11 -20.89
C GLN A 580 68.77 -14.89 -21.24
N GLY A 581 69.08 -13.87 -22.05
CA GLY A 581 70.44 -13.46 -22.41
C GLY A 581 71.03 -12.33 -21.56
N GLY A 582 70.39 -11.97 -20.43
CA GLY A 582 70.67 -10.72 -19.72
C GLY A 582 69.79 -9.58 -20.26
N GLY A 583 69.56 -8.55 -19.45
CA GLY A 583 68.70 -7.42 -19.80
C GLY A 583 67.25 -7.56 -19.37
N LEU A 584 66.40 -6.67 -19.89
CA LEU A 584 64.97 -6.61 -19.59
C LEU A 584 64.14 -6.92 -20.84
N GLU A 585 63.04 -7.64 -20.66
CA GLU A 585 62.01 -7.85 -21.69
C GLU A 585 60.67 -7.32 -21.19
N PHE A 586 60.12 -6.36 -21.94
CA PHE A 586 58.77 -5.84 -21.77
C PHE A 586 57.83 -6.52 -22.77
N VAL A 587 56.82 -7.22 -22.24
CA VAL A 587 55.80 -7.90 -23.04
C VAL A 587 54.48 -7.18 -22.84
N PHE A 588 53.87 -6.70 -23.92
CA PHE A 588 52.60 -5.99 -23.85
C PHE A 588 51.68 -6.28 -25.02
N THR A 589 50.39 -6.02 -24.82
CA THR A 589 49.37 -6.14 -25.85
C THR A 589 48.78 -4.79 -26.21
N LEU A 590 48.25 -4.67 -27.42
CA LEU A 590 47.45 -3.52 -27.84
C LEU A 590 46.25 -4.03 -28.65
N ALA A 591 45.08 -3.45 -28.41
CA ALA A 591 43.84 -3.88 -29.06
C ALA A 591 43.87 -3.59 -30.57
N LYS A 592 43.35 -4.53 -31.37
CA LYS A 592 43.16 -4.37 -32.81
C LYS A 592 42.01 -3.42 -33.11
N GLU A 593 42.08 -2.80 -34.29
CA GLU A 593 40.95 -2.11 -34.89
C GLU A 593 39.78 -3.12 -35.04
N LYS A 594 38.64 -2.84 -34.40
CA LYS A 594 37.40 -3.61 -34.60
C LYS A 594 36.76 -3.25 -35.93
#